data_AF-A0A498SF85-F1
#
_entry.id   AF-A0A498SF85-F1
#
_cell.length_a   1.000
_cell.length_b   1.000
_cell.length_c   1.000
_cell.angle_alpha   90.00
_cell.angle_beta   90.00
_cell.angle_gamma   90.00
#
_symmetry.space_group_name_H-M   'P 1'
#
loop_
_entity.id
_entity.type
_entity.pdbx_description
1 polymer ?
#
loop_
_entity_poly.entity_id
_entity_poly.type
_entity_poly.pdbx_seq_one_letter_code
_entity_poly.pdbx_strand_id
1 'polypeptide(L)'
;MPPRIVRHRSVVPAVHREQVKGSYSWGTFLGNLLRTLNRSGDVRLRCPDTVVPVESFHEASLVEYMRSIDTSVKVEVALLGDYGYRHETLKLYWFARVLKILGYRILLRYEGMDEKDDNIYDFWVNISSQDIKPIGYCAKDIETRALVPPQIIHERQSNWRQYILSQIPSYRTLSINWPEILVQKLTSHKFKIGDEVELLDSIYRLRVRPAYVGQVIGSRIWVSVSEEFMIRPTIIKGDPQIGEGVWMDQNSPLIFPIGWARRVGYMLEANRDYFKHIEKISTAYMLKPVGNPYQKHDTLKIKTEKGEMIWEKGMKLEVLDPFGTWNELRVATVTAIMNDGFLKIGFDGEMEHYSVPLHYTSELLFPVGYGAKYGILVKKPKNVHDPGIFNWSIYLEKINGVPAPEELFHTFSDDVLKNFKVGASLEATDMCESNLICPATISSHHGRLMRISYEGWGNNYNQLFDYRSPNIFPLGWCEMHGYRLSSPAMAKKRRR
;
A
#
# COMPACT_ATOMS: atom_id res chain seq x y z
N MET A 1 28.03 31.53 -9.62
CA MET A 1 27.79 30.55 -8.53
C MET A 1 27.71 29.17 -9.17
N PRO A 2 28.37 28.14 -8.62
CA PRO A 2 28.16 26.78 -9.12
C PRO A 2 26.67 26.43 -8.99
N PRO A 3 26.07 25.76 -9.99
CA PRO A 3 24.65 25.42 -9.95
C PRO A 3 24.34 24.56 -8.72
N ARG A 4 23.20 24.83 -8.08
CA ARG A 4 22.77 24.12 -6.89
C ARG A 4 22.31 22.72 -7.29
N ILE A 5 23.15 21.71 -7.07
CA ILE A 5 22.85 20.31 -7.42
C ILE A 5 21.56 19.86 -6.74
N VAL A 6 20.59 19.44 -7.55
CA VAL A 6 19.35 18.83 -7.07
C VAL A 6 19.62 17.37 -6.70
N ARG A 7 19.94 17.14 -5.42
CA ARG A 7 20.22 15.80 -4.88
C ARG A 7 18.99 14.92 -4.68
N HIS A 8 17.80 15.48 -4.84
CA HIS A 8 16.54 14.75 -4.77
C HIS A 8 15.63 15.22 -5.90
N ARG A 9 15.53 14.41 -6.96
CA ARG A 9 14.79 14.78 -8.17
C ARG A 9 13.30 14.50 -8.01
N SER A 10 12.45 15.37 -8.54
CA SER A 10 11.02 15.10 -8.65
C SER A 10 10.76 14.01 -9.68
N VAL A 11 9.67 13.25 -9.51
CA VAL A 11 9.29 12.21 -10.46
C VAL A 11 8.70 12.86 -11.71
N VAL A 12 9.36 12.68 -12.86
CA VAL A 12 8.75 12.91 -14.18
C VAL A 12 7.81 11.72 -14.48
N PRO A 13 6.48 11.90 -14.48
CA PRO A 13 5.55 10.77 -14.44
C PRO A 13 5.46 10.05 -15.78
N ALA A 14 5.43 8.71 -15.75
CA ALA A 14 5.22 7.87 -16.93
C ALA A 14 3.76 7.89 -17.44
N VAL A 15 2.81 8.17 -16.56
CA VAL A 15 1.38 8.23 -16.82
C VAL A 15 0.86 9.60 -16.41
N HIS A 16 -0.10 10.15 -17.17
CA HIS A 16 -0.71 11.42 -16.79
C HIS A 16 -1.32 11.32 -15.39
N ARG A 17 -1.08 12.35 -14.58
CA ARG A 17 -1.59 12.47 -13.22
C ARG A 17 -1.80 13.92 -12.87
N GLU A 18 -2.77 14.20 -12.02
CA GLU A 18 -3.02 15.55 -11.52
C GLU A 18 -1.86 16.06 -10.67
N GLN A 19 -1.67 17.38 -10.66
CA GLN A 19 -0.61 17.99 -9.86
C GLN A 19 -1.00 18.01 -8.38
N VAL A 20 -0.27 17.24 -7.57
CA VAL A 20 -0.45 17.25 -6.12
C VAL A 20 0.33 18.39 -5.48
N LYS A 21 -0.37 19.39 -4.93
CA LYS A 21 0.24 20.50 -4.18
C LYS A 21 0.41 20.15 -2.70
N GLY A 22 1.49 20.66 -2.09
CA GLY A 22 1.72 20.54 -0.64
C GLY A 22 1.89 19.09 -0.15
N SER A 23 2.38 18.19 -1.00
CA SER A 23 2.78 16.84 -0.63
C SER A 23 4.13 16.87 0.08
N TYR A 24 4.28 16.10 1.15
CA TYR A 24 5.57 15.94 1.83
C TYR A 24 6.61 15.33 0.90
N SER A 25 7.86 15.76 1.07
CA SER A 25 9.00 15.24 0.33
C SER A 25 9.97 14.54 1.27
N TRP A 26 10.29 13.28 0.94
CA TRP A 26 11.37 12.53 1.59
C TRP A 26 12.76 13.12 1.38
N GLY A 27 12.93 14.20 0.60
CA GLY A 27 14.22 14.78 0.27
C GLY A 27 15.07 15.18 1.48
N THR A 28 14.46 15.71 2.55
CA THR A 28 15.19 16.05 3.79
C THR A 28 15.68 14.79 4.50
N PHE A 29 14.82 13.78 4.65
CA PHE A 29 15.15 12.49 5.23
C PHE A 29 16.29 11.80 4.46
N LEU A 30 16.14 11.68 3.14
CA LEU A 30 17.13 11.08 2.25
C LEU A 30 18.46 11.86 2.26
N GLY A 31 18.41 13.19 2.36
CA GLY A 31 19.60 14.04 2.48
C GLY A 31 20.33 13.85 3.82
N ASN A 32 19.60 13.73 4.93
CA ASN A 32 20.18 13.44 6.24
C ASN A 32 20.83 12.04 6.28
N LEU A 33 20.17 11.06 5.66
CA LEU A 33 20.70 9.70 5.54
C LEU A 33 22.02 9.68 4.75
N LEU A 34 22.09 10.37 3.61
CA LEU A 34 23.33 10.51 2.83
C LEU A 34 24.46 11.14 3.64
N ARG A 35 24.18 12.19 4.43
CA ARG A 35 25.21 12.81 5.29
C ARG A 35 25.73 11.84 6.35
N THR A 36 24.87 10.99 6.87
CA THR A 36 25.24 9.96 7.86
C THR A 36 26.13 8.90 7.22
N LEU A 37 25.75 8.39 6.04
CA LEU A 37 26.54 7.41 5.28
C LEU A 37 27.92 7.96 4.89
N ASN A 38 27.99 9.21 4.44
CA ASN A 38 29.25 9.85 4.07
C ASN A 38 30.20 9.99 5.27
N ARG A 39 29.68 10.16 6.50
CA ARG A 39 30.49 10.28 7.72
C ARG A 39 30.98 8.94 8.24
N SER A 40 30.16 7.89 8.16
CA SER A 40 30.54 6.57 8.65
C SER A 40 31.51 5.83 7.72
N GLY A 41 31.58 6.22 6.45
CA GLY A 41 32.30 5.46 5.41
C GLY A 41 31.69 4.07 5.16
N ASP A 42 30.57 3.77 5.81
CA ASP A 42 29.96 2.46 5.82
C ASP A 42 28.93 2.36 4.68
N VAL A 43 29.45 1.97 3.52
CA VAL A 43 28.64 1.62 2.34
C VAL A 43 27.72 0.41 2.62
N ARG A 44 27.93 -0.32 3.73
CA ARG A 44 27.19 -1.54 4.09
C ARG A 44 26.00 -1.33 5.01
N LEU A 45 25.65 -0.10 5.42
CA LEU A 45 24.41 0.16 6.18
C LEU A 45 23.21 -0.36 5.37
N ARG A 46 22.67 -1.52 5.76
CA ARG A 46 21.74 -2.28 4.94
C ARG A 46 20.43 -1.52 4.80
N CYS A 47 19.87 -1.52 3.58
CA CYS A 47 18.61 -0.85 3.26
C CYS A 47 17.43 -1.19 4.21
N PRO A 48 17.24 -2.45 4.68
CA PRO A 48 16.09 -2.81 5.53
C PRO A 48 16.10 -2.16 6.92
N ASP A 49 17.25 -1.72 7.43
CA ASP A 49 17.34 -1.15 8.78
C ASP A 49 16.83 0.30 8.83
N THR A 50 16.60 0.92 7.66
CA THR A 50 16.17 2.33 7.56
C THR A 50 14.88 2.49 6.77
N VAL A 51 14.67 1.72 5.70
CA VAL A 51 13.48 1.79 4.85
C VAL A 51 13.07 0.39 4.45
N VAL A 52 11.79 0.07 4.53
CA VAL A 52 11.31 -1.24 4.12
C VAL A 52 11.47 -1.42 2.59
N PRO A 53 12.13 -2.49 2.12
CA PRO A 53 12.28 -2.77 0.69
C PRO A 53 10.94 -3.03 -0.01
N VAL A 54 10.81 -2.61 -1.27
CA VAL A 54 9.56 -2.72 -2.06
C VAL A 54 9.04 -4.15 -2.12
N GLU A 55 9.93 -5.12 -2.27
CA GLU A 55 9.61 -6.54 -2.38
C GLU A 55 9.03 -7.18 -1.12
N SER A 56 8.99 -6.43 -0.01
CA SER A 56 8.37 -6.86 1.25
C SER A 56 6.86 -6.59 1.26
N PHE A 57 6.38 -5.70 0.39
CA PHE A 57 4.97 -5.30 0.33
C PHE A 57 4.21 -6.17 -0.66
N HIS A 58 3.09 -6.75 -0.21
CA HIS A 58 2.34 -7.73 -0.99
C HIS A 58 1.73 -7.16 -2.28
N GLU A 59 1.10 -5.99 -2.17
CA GLU A 59 0.33 -5.33 -3.25
C GLU A 59 1.13 -4.25 -3.99
N ALA A 60 2.42 -4.11 -3.71
CA ALA A 60 3.23 -3.03 -4.27
C ALA A 60 3.50 -3.22 -5.77
N SER A 61 3.36 -2.12 -6.53
CA SER A 61 3.72 -2.08 -7.95
C SER A 61 5.23 -2.30 -8.14
N LEU A 62 5.62 -2.89 -9.28
CA LEU A 62 7.01 -3.09 -9.70
C LEU A 62 7.88 -4.02 -8.83
N VAL A 63 7.30 -4.77 -7.88
CA VAL A 63 8.04 -5.68 -6.98
C VAL A 63 9.01 -6.62 -7.74
N GLU A 64 8.54 -7.25 -8.82
CA GLU A 64 9.35 -8.16 -9.63
C GLU A 64 10.59 -7.49 -10.25
N TYR A 65 10.50 -6.22 -10.60
CA TYR A 65 11.62 -5.45 -11.16
C TYR A 65 12.55 -4.96 -10.06
N MET A 66 12.00 -4.49 -8.94
CA MET A 66 12.80 -3.99 -7.81
C MET A 66 13.73 -5.07 -7.26
N ARG A 67 13.30 -6.34 -7.23
CA ARG A 67 14.16 -7.49 -6.86
C ARG A 67 15.40 -7.65 -7.73
N SER A 68 15.34 -7.17 -8.97
CA SER A 68 16.45 -7.28 -9.93
C SER A 68 17.38 -6.07 -9.91
N ILE A 69 17.01 -4.98 -9.23
CA ILE A 69 17.82 -3.76 -9.16
C ILE A 69 18.74 -3.87 -7.95
N ASP A 70 20.03 -3.69 -8.19
CA ASP A 70 21.07 -3.64 -7.15
C ASP A 70 22.23 -2.76 -7.65
N THR A 71 23.37 -2.77 -6.95
CA THR A 71 24.56 -1.97 -7.29
C THR A 71 25.28 -2.44 -8.57
N SER A 72 24.91 -3.58 -9.15
CA SER A 72 25.40 -4.05 -10.45
C SER A 72 24.60 -3.48 -11.63
N VAL A 73 23.60 -2.63 -11.37
CA VAL A 73 22.79 -1.99 -12.41
C VAL A 73 23.35 -0.61 -12.79
N LYS A 74 23.44 -0.37 -14.10
CA LYS A 74 23.67 0.95 -14.72
C LYS A 74 22.48 1.34 -15.59
N VAL A 75 22.27 2.65 -15.71
CA VAL A 75 21.15 3.26 -16.44
C VAL A 75 21.63 4.46 -17.25
N GLU A 76 20.85 4.83 -18.26
CA GLU A 76 20.88 6.17 -18.85
C GLU A 76 19.92 7.07 -18.06
N VAL A 77 20.38 8.23 -17.62
CA VAL A 77 19.57 9.17 -16.84
C VAL A 77 19.63 10.58 -17.41
N ALA A 78 18.48 11.23 -17.50
CA ALA A 78 18.35 12.57 -18.06
C ALA A 78 19.23 13.57 -17.28
N LEU A 79 19.85 14.51 -17.99
CA LEU A 79 20.55 15.65 -17.41
C LEU A 79 19.54 16.78 -17.15
N LEU A 80 19.48 17.30 -15.93
CA LEU A 80 18.62 18.45 -15.60
C LEU A 80 19.28 19.77 -15.99
N GLY A 81 18.47 20.78 -16.31
CA GLY A 81 18.85 22.04 -16.99
C GLY A 81 19.90 22.95 -16.34
N ASP A 82 20.61 22.49 -15.32
CA ASP A 82 21.80 23.13 -14.74
C ASP A 82 23.10 22.69 -15.45
N TYR A 83 23.02 21.75 -16.39
CA TYR A 83 24.15 21.19 -17.16
C TYR A 83 24.21 21.69 -18.63
N GLY A 84 23.62 22.85 -18.92
CA GLY A 84 24.04 23.69 -20.05
C GLY A 84 23.31 23.57 -21.39
N TYR A 85 22.29 22.72 -21.57
CA TYR A 85 21.55 22.67 -22.84
C TYR A 85 20.05 22.43 -22.60
N ARG A 86 19.27 23.51 -22.67
CA ARG A 86 17.82 23.44 -22.89
C ARG A 86 17.58 23.63 -24.39
N HIS A 87 17.68 22.54 -25.15
CA HIS A 87 17.06 22.52 -26.46
C HIS A 87 15.66 21.92 -26.30
N GLU A 88 14.62 22.61 -26.74
CA GLU A 88 13.24 22.13 -26.61
C GLU A 88 12.99 20.81 -27.35
N THR A 89 13.87 20.46 -28.31
CA THR A 89 13.78 19.24 -29.12
C THR A 89 14.79 18.13 -28.76
N LEU A 90 15.92 18.45 -28.10
CA LEU A 90 16.99 17.48 -27.81
C LEU A 90 17.12 17.24 -26.30
N LYS A 91 16.86 16.00 -25.87
CA LYS A 91 17.03 15.58 -24.47
C LYS A 91 18.40 14.97 -24.24
N LEU A 92 19.10 15.45 -23.23
CA LEU A 92 20.45 14.97 -22.88
C LEU A 92 20.40 13.93 -21.76
N TYR A 93 21.22 12.90 -21.90
CA TYR A 93 21.36 11.82 -20.93
C TYR A 93 22.83 11.54 -20.65
N TRP A 94 23.08 10.88 -19.53
CA TRP A 94 24.38 10.27 -19.25
C TRP A 94 24.24 8.95 -18.51
N PHE A 95 25.29 8.15 -18.54
CA PHE A 95 25.35 6.89 -17.80
C PHE A 95 25.49 7.15 -16.29
N ALA A 96 24.78 6.36 -15.50
CA ALA A 96 24.89 6.36 -14.05
C ALA A 96 24.81 4.94 -13.48
N ARG A 97 25.49 4.73 -12.36
CA ARG A 97 25.43 3.49 -11.56
C ARG A 97 24.54 3.65 -10.34
N VAL A 98 23.87 2.56 -9.98
CA VAL A 98 23.09 2.47 -8.74
C VAL A 98 24.05 2.27 -7.57
N LEU A 99 23.95 3.15 -6.56
CA LEU A 99 24.72 3.04 -5.33
C LEU A 99 23.89 2.48 -4.18
N LYS A 100 22.60 2.82 -4.12
CA LYS A 100 21.70 2.41 -3.03
C LYS A 100 20.23 2.44 -3.48
N ILE A 101 19.40 1.67 -2.79
CA ILE A 101 17.95 1.53 -3.07
C ILE A 101 17.20 1.67 -1.76
N LEU A 102 16.20 2.55 -1.71
CA LEU A 102 15.35 2.79 -0.54
C LEU A 102 13.90 2.97 -1.01
N GLY A 103 13.05 1.98 -0.77
CA GLY A 103 11.74 1.93 -1.41
C GLY A 103 11.88 2.04 -2.94
N TYR A 104 11.12 2.95 -3.55
CA TYR A 104 11.21 3.24 -4.99
C TYR A 104 12.33 4.20 -5.38
N ARG A 105 13.07 4.74 -4.41
CA ARG A 105 14.17 5.68 -4.65
C ARG A 105 15.49 4.94 -4.84
N ILE A 106 16.18 5.25 -5.92
CA ILE A 106 17.55 4.79 -6.18
C ILE A 106 18.53 5.96 -6.12
N LEU A 107 19.67 5.75 -5.47
CA LEU A 107 20.77 6.70 -5.42
C LEU A 107 21.67 6.44 -6.62
N LEU A 108 21.85 7.45 -7.45
CA LEU A 108 22.65 7.38 -8.66
C LEU A 108 23.91 8.22 -8.54
N ARG A 109 24.99 7.73 -9.15
CA ARG A 109 26.20 8.48 -9.46
C ARG A 109 26.52 8.36 -10.94
N TYR A 110 26.87 9.48 -11.56
CA TYR A 110 27.29 9.50 -12.96
C TYR A 110 28.59 8.71 -13.17
N GLU A 111 28.67 8.01 -14.30
CA GLU A 111 29.91 7.34 -14.71
C GLU A 111 30.99 8.37 -15.03
N GLY A 112 32.20 8.15 -14.48
CA GLY A 112 33.33 9.09 -14.55
C GLY A 112 33.51 9.94 -13.30
N MET A 113 32.64 9.80 -12.29
CA MET A 113 32.82 10.40 -10.97
C MET A 113 33.47 9.43 -9.98
N ASP A 114 34.33 9.98 -9.14
CA ASP A 114 35.08 9.23 -8.15
C ASP A 114 34.25 8.91 -6.91
N GLU A 115 34.72 7.96 -6.10
CA GLU A 115 34.07 7.65 -4.82
C GLU A 115 34.32 8.70 -3.75
N LYS A 116 35.55 9.21 -3.75
CA LYS A 116 36.00 10.30 -2.90
C LYS A 116 35.74 11.62 -3.62
N ASP A 117 35.35 12.64 -2.87
CA ASP A 117 35.17 14.04 -3.32
C ASP A 117 33.95 14.31 -4.23
N ASP A 118 33.51 13.37 -5.08
CA ASP A 118 32.34 13.58 -5.96
C ASP A 118 31.00 13.11 -5.37
N ASN A 119 30.99 12.55 -4.16
CA ASN A 119 29.76 12.09 -3.48
C ASN A 119 28.74 13.22 -3.20
N ILE A 120 29.14 14.47 -3.35
CA ILE A 120 28.26 15.65 -3.30
C ILE A 120 27.32 15.72 -4.51
N TYR A 121 27.67 15.07 -5.62
CA TYR A 121 26.89 15.02 -6.86
C TYR A 121 25.91 13.86 -6.91
N ASP A 122 25.97 12.92 -5.97
CA ASP A 122 25.01 11.81 -5.91
C ASP A 122 23.59 12.32 -5.67
N PHE A 123 22.64 11.74 -6.41
CA PHE A 123 21.25 12.18 -6.38
C PHE A 123 20.27 11.00 -6.34
N TRP A 124 19.17 11.21 -5.62
CA TRP A 124 18.04 10.31 -5.56
C TRP A 124 17.06 10.56 -6.70
N VAL A 125 16.63 9.48 -7.34
CA VAL A 125 15.56 9.48 -8.35
C VAL A 125 14.60 8.32 -8.06
N ASN A 126 13.31 8.51 -8.31
CA ASN A 126 12.34 7.41 -8.22
C ASN A 126 12.44 6.56 -9.48
N ILE A 127 12.48 5.23 -9.34
CA ILE A 127 12.63 4.28 -10.45
C ILE A 127 11.55 4.40 -11.53
N SER A 128 10.37 4.89 -11.16
CA SER A 128 9.24 5.12 -12.07
C SER A 128 9.37 6.39 -12.93
N SER A 129 10.41 7.20 -12.71
CA SER A 129 10.57 8.44 -13.43
C SER A 129 10.96 8.20 -14.89
N GLN A 130 10.34 8.97 -15.80
CA GLN A 130 10.74 9.03 -17.20
C GLN A 130 12.19 9.53 -17.41
N ASP A 131 12.85 10.06 -16.38
CA ASP A 131 14.26 10.43 -16.49
C ASP A 131 15.18 9.21 -16.57
N ILE A 132 14.73 8.03 -16.14
CA ILE A 132 15.54 6.80 -16.10
C ILE A 132 15.22 5.93 -17.31
N LYS A 133 16.28 5.40 -17.93
CA LYS A 133 16.23 4.62 -19.15
C LYS A 133 17.24 3.47 -19.13
N PRO A 134 16.94 2.36 -19.83
CA PRO A 134 17.93 1.31 -20.03
C PRO A 134 19.09 1.82 -20.90
N ILE A 135 20.27 1.24 -20.71
CA ILE A 135 21.41 1.44 -21.62
C ILE A 135 21.01 1.06 -23.04
N GLY A 136 21.34 1.92 -24.01
CA GLY A 136 20.97 1.82 -25.41
C GLY A 136 19.70 2.58 -25.78
N TYR A 137 19.03 3.25 -24.83
CA TYR A 137 17.84 4.04 -25.12
C TYR A 137 18.17 5.21 -26.05
N CYS A 138 19.16 6.04 -25.73
CA CYS A 138 19.58 7.16 -26.59
C CYS A 138 20.02 6.71 -27.99
N ALA A 139 20.67 5.55 -28.11
CA ALA A 139 21.15 5.05 -29.39
C ALA A 139 20.02 4.72 -30.40
N LYS A 140 18.77 4.59 -29.94
CA LYS A 140 17.62 4.28 -30.80
C LYS A 140 17.01 5.49 -31.52
N ASP A 141 17.29 6.72 -31.07
CA ASP A 141 16.81 7.98 -31.68
C ASP A 141 17.82 9.05 -31.29
N ILE A 142 18.75 9.26 -32.21
CA ILE A 142 19.86 10.19 -32.10
C ILE A 142 19.46 11.61 -32.54
N GLU A 143 18.26 11.79 -33.09
CA GLU A 143 17.75 13.10 -33.52
C GLU A 143 17.19 13.88 -32.32
N THR A 144 16.52 13.18 -31.41
CA THR A 144 15.87 13.78 -30.23
C THR A 144 16.59 13.50 -28.91
N ARG A 145 17.65 12.68 -28.92
CA ARG A 145 18.40 12.30 -27.71
C ARG A 145 19.90 12.24 -27.94
N ALA A 146 20.68 12.67 -26.94
CA ALA A 146 22.13 12.56 -26.98
C ALA A 146 22.72 12.15 -25.63
N LEU A 147 23.83 11.40 -25.69
CA LEU A 147 24.65 11.07 -24.51
C LEU A 147 25.78 12.10 -24.38
N VAL A 148 25.81 12.82 -23.27
CA VAL A 148 26.79 13.88 -23.02
C VAL A 148 27.34 13.77 -21.59
N PRO A 149 28.66 13.77 -21.37
CA PRO A 149 29.23 13.76 -20.03
C PRO A 149 28.82 15.03 -19.27
N PRO A 150 28.47 14.95 -17.97
CA PRO A 150 28.21 16.11 -17.15
C PRO A 150 29.37 17.10 -17.20
N GLN A 151 29.06 18.40 -17.26
CA GLN A 151 30.06 19.48 -17.39
C GLN A 151 31.17 19.42 -16.32
N ILE A 152 30.86 18.95 -15.11
CA ILE A 152 31.84 18.84 -14.02
C ILE A 152 32.88 17.74 -14.21
N ILE A 153 32.60 16.75 -15.06
CA ILE A 153 33.55 15.70 -15.40
C ILE A 153 34.04 15.79 -16.83
N HIS A 154 33.41 16.58 -17.71
CA HIS A 154 33.64 16.55 -19.16
C HIS A 154 35.12 16.59 -19.59
N GLU A 155 35.96 17.39 -18.92
CA GLU A 155 37.40 17.53 -19.19
C GLU A 155 38.27 16.40 -18.61
N ARG A 156 37.74 15.55 -17.73
CA ARG A 156 38.50 14.48 -17.05
C ARG A 156 38.93 13.35 -17.99
N GLN A 157 38.30 13.23 -19.16
CA GLN A 157 38.62 12.21 -20.16
C GLN A 157 38.64 12.83 -21.55
N SER A 158 39.70 12.56 -22.30
CA SER A 158 39.80 12.96 -23.72
C SER A 158 38.96 12.06 -24.63
N ASN A 159 38.72 10.80 -24.23
CA ASN A 159 37.96 9.83 -25.00
C ASN A 159 36.89 9.13 -24.14
N TRP A 160 35.77 9.83 -23.94
CA TRP A 160 34.62 9.31 -23.21
C TRP A 160 34.04 8.01 -23.79
N ARG A 161 34.09 7.84 -25.11
CA ARG A 161 33.60 6.63 -25.76
C ARG A 161 34.39 5.41 -25.30
N GLN A 162 35.71 5.49 -25.32
CA GLN A 162 36.58 4.40 -24.86
C GLN A 162 36.42 4.15 -23.37
N TYR A 163 36.35 5.21 -22.56
CA TYR A 163 36.10 5.09 -21.13
C TYR A 163 34.79 4.32 -20.86
N ILE A 164 33.67 4.74 -21.43
CA ILE A 164 32.38 4.08 -21.21
C ILE A 164 32.37 2.63 -21.70
N LEU A 165 32.99 2.33 -22.84
CA LEU A 165 33.11 0.95 -23.34
C LEU A 165 33.90 0.05 -22.38
N SER A 166 34.83 0.60 -21.59
CA SER A 166 35.51 -0.16 -20.52
C SER A 166 34.62 -0.38 -19.28
N GLN A 167 33.62 0.48 -19.06
CA GLN A 167 32.80 0.49 -17.85
C GLN A 167 31.50 -0.32 -17.95
N ILE A 168 30.96 -0.55 -19.15
CA ILE A 168 29.64 -1.17 -19.35
C ILE A 168 29.63 -2.72 -19.41
N PRO A 169 30.61 -3.43 -20.01
CA PRO A 169 30.46 -4.85 -20.37
C PRO A 169 30.10 -5.84 -19.25
N SER A 170 30.32 -5.48 -17.99
CA SER A 170 30.04 -6.34 -16.83
C SER A 170 28.83 -5.89 -15.99
N TYR A 171 28.07 -4.87 -16.44
CA TYR A 171 26.93 -4.33 -15.70
C TYR A 171 25.59 -4.72 -16.32
N ARG A 172 24.60 -4.89 -15.46
CA ARG A 172 23.20 -5.11 -15.85
C ARG A 172 22.54 -3.76 -16.11
N THR A 173 21.44 -3.76 -16.86
CA THR A 173 20.59 -2.58 -17.10
C THR A 173 19.13 -2.96 -16.92
N LEU A 174 18.25 -1.95 -16.87
CA LEU A 174 16.80 -2.14 -16.93
C LEU A 174 16.38 -2.84 -18.24
N SER A 175 15.18 -3.42 -18.22
CA SER A 175 14.56 -3.98 -19.43
C SER A 175 14.47 -2.93 -20.54
N ILE A 176 14.65 -3.35 -21.78
CA ILE A 176 14.58 -2.46 -22.94
C ILE A 176 13.19 -1.85 -23.14
N ASN A 177 12.15 -2.52 -22.65
CA ASN A 177 10.75 -2.09 -22.66
C ASN A 177 10.34 -1.41 -21.34
N TRP A 178 11.31 -0.86 -20.58
CA TRP A 178 11.04 -0.20 -19.29
C TRP A 178 9.94 0.88 -19.37
N PRO A 179 9.93 1.78 -20.38
CA PRO A 179 8.86 2.78 -20.50
C PRO A 179 7.45 2.16 -20.60
N GLU A 180 7.29 1.11 -21.41
CA GLU A 180 6.02 0.41 -21.61
C GLU A 180 5.60 -0.36 -20.36
N ILE A 181 6.56 -1.00 -19.68
CA ILE A 181 6.34 -1.68 -18.39
C ILE A 181 5.81 -0.70 -17.34
N LEU A 182 6.39 0.50 -17.26
CA LEU A 182 5.94 1.53 -16.33
C LEU A 182 4.49 1.93 -16.61
N VAL A 183 4.15 2.22 -17.87
CA VAL A 183 2.77 2.57 -18.24
C VAL A 183 1.82 1.43 -17.90
N GLN A 184 2.14 0.20 -18.30
CA GLN A 184 1.32 -0.98 -18.02
C GLN A 184 1.08 -1.19 -16.52
N LYS A 185 2.15 -1.16 -15.70
CA LYS A 185 2.05 -1.46 -14.27
C LYS A 185 1.38 -0.32 -13.49
N LEU A 186 1.59 0.94 -13.89
CA LEU A 186 0.98 2.10 -13.23
C LEU A 186 -0.46 2.37 -13.68
N THR A 187 -0.96 1.71 -14.74
CA THR A 187 -2.35 1.80 -15.21
C THR A 187 -3.16 0.54 -14.95
N SER A 188 -2.55 -0.49 -14.38
CA SER A 188 -3.19 -1.75 -14.05
C SER A 188 -4.01 -1.61 -12.76
N HIS A 189 -5.32 -1.40 -12.92
CA HIS A 189 -6.27 -1.25 -11.83
C HIS A 189 -7.36 -2.32 -11.91
N LYS A 190 -7.85 -2.76 -10.75
CA LYS A 190 -8.99 -3.70 -10.67
C LYS A 190 -10.30 -3.03 -11.09
N PHE A 191 -10.44 -1.75 -10.78
CA PHE A 191 -11.61 -0.93 -11.08
C PHE A 191 -11.26 0.25 -12.00
N LYS A 192 -12.28 0.75 -12.69
CA LYS A 192 -12.25 1.98 -13.49
C LYS A 192 -13.22 2.99 -12.91
N ILE A 193 -12.99 4.26 -13.24
CA ILE A 193 -13.91 5.35 -12.90
C ILE A 193 -15.27 5.05 -13.56
N GLY A 194 -16.33 5.13 -12.77
CA GLY A 194 -17.71 4.82 -13.15
C GLY A 194 -18.14 3.39 -12.88
N ASP A 195 -17.23 2.48 -12.47
CA ASP A 195 -17.62 1.13 -12.11
C ASP A 195 -18.57 1.15 -10.90
N GLU A 196 -19.66 0.38 -10.99
CA GLU A 196 -20.64 0.20 -9.92
C GLU A 196 -20.25 -0.95 -9.00
N VAL A 197 -20.46 -0.77 -7.69
CA VAL A 197 -20.10 -1.71 -6.63
C VAL A 197 -21.16 -1.71 -5.52
N GLU A 198 -21.09 -2.67 -4.62
CA GLU A 198 -21.83 -2.69 -3.35
C GLU A 198 -20.88 -2.34 -2.20
N LEU A 199 -21.16 -1.27 -1.46
CA LEU A 199 -20.34 -0.77 -0.37
C LEU A 199 -21.01 -1.03 0.99
N LEU A 200 -20.25 -1.57 1.95
CA LEU A 200 -20.71 -1.76 3.32
C LEU A 200 -21.11 -0.43 3.96
N ASP A 201 -22.31 -0.37 4.53
CA ASP A 201 -22.80 0.82 5.22
C ASP A 201 -22.03 1.03 6.54
N SER A 202 -21.38 2.19 6.66
CA SER A 202 -20.55 2.55 7.82
C SER A 202 -21.36 2.82 9.10
N ILE A 203 -22.65 3.16 8.96
CA ILE A 203 -23.58 3.46 10.05
C ILE A 203 -24.35 2.19 10.44
N TYR A 204 -24.92 1.49 9.44
CA TYR A 204 -25.68 0.25 9.63
C TYR A 204 -24.99 -0.94 8.95
N ARG A 205 -23.98 -1.48 9.62
CA ARG A 205 -23.04 -2.46 9.04
C ARG A 205 -23.65 -3.83 8.71
N LEU A 206 -24.93 -4.04 9.00
CA LEU A 206 -25.69 -5.22 8.57
C LEU A 206 -26.12 -5.19 7.10
N ARG A 207 -25.90 -4.08 6.38
CA ARG A 207 -26.29 -3.93 4.98
C ARG A 207 -25.18 -3.33 4.13
N VAL A 208 -25.24 -3.62 2.84
CA VAL A 208 -24.48 -2.90 1.80
C VAL A 208 -25.42 -2.02 0.99
N ARG A 209 -24.83 -1.06 0.27
CA ARG A 209 -25.53 -0.07 -0.53
C ARG A 209 -24.89 0.05 -1.92
N PRO A 210 -25.68 0.29 -2.97
CA PRO A 210 -25.14 0.60 -4.29
C PRO A 210 -24.21 1.81 -4.23
N ALA A 211 -23.06 1.71 -4.84
CA ALA A 211 -22.04 2.72 -4.87
C ALA A 211 -21.30 2.71 -6.21
N TYR A 212 -20.47 3.71 -6.45
CA TYR A 212 -19.66 3.81 -7.66
C TYR A 212 -18.25 4.28 -7.34
N VAL A 213 -17.32 3.88 -8.20
CA VAL A 213 -15.91 4.31 -8.15
C VAL A 213 -15.79 5.66 -8.86
N GLY A 214 -15.48 6.72 -8.11
CA GLY A 214 -15.33 8.06 -8.68
C GLY A 214 -13.89 8.42 -9.06
N GLN A 215 -12.90 7.83 -8.38
CA GLN A 215 -11.48 8.06 -8.68
C GLN A 215 -10.65 6.79 -8.43
N VAL A 216 -9.55 6.65 -9.15
CA VAL A 216 -8.57 5.57 -9.02
C VAL A 216 -7.16 6.15 -9.07
N ILE A 217 -6.37 5.94 -8.01
CA ILE A 217 -4.97 6.39 -7.90
C ILE A 217 -4.13 5.23 -7.34
N GLY A 218 -3.39 4.55 -8.23
CA GLY A 218 -2.73 3.31 -7.87
C GLY A 218 -3.75 2.26 -7.43
N SER A 219 -3.47 1.51 -6.38
CA SER A 219 -4.43 0.54 -5.83
C SER A 219 -5.59 1.18 -5.05
N ARG A 220 -5.55 2.50 -4.79
CA ARG A 220 -6.57 3.19 -4.01
C ARG A 220 -7.69 3.69 -4.89
N ILE A 221 -8.91 3.51 -4.41
CA ILE A 221 -10.13 3.98 -5.05
C ILE A 221 -10.92 4.88 -4.10
N TRP A 222 -11.57 5.88 -4.68
CA TRP A 222 -12.60 6.67 -3.98
C TRP A 222 -13.95 6.12 -4.38
N VAL A 223 -14.79 5.82 -3.38
CA VAL A 223 -16.10 5.20 -3.57
C VAL A 223 -17.17 6.04 -2.88
N SER A 224 -18.27 6.31 -3.57
CA SER A 224 -19.45 6.98 -3.00
C SER A 224 -20.70 6.16 -3.25
N VAL A 225 -21.58 6.11 -2.26
CA VAL A 225 -22.93 5.56 -2.37
C VAL A 225 -23.70 6.35 -3.43
N SER A 226 -24.43 5.63 -4.27
CA SER A 226 -25.24 6.20 -5.34
C SER A 226 -26.62 6.56 -4.80
N GLU A 227 -26.86 7.85 -4.53
CA GLU A 227 -28.16 8.34 -4.03
C GLU A 227 -29.32 8.00 -4.97
N GLU A 228 -29.06 7.90 -6.27
CA GLU A 228 -30.06 7.50 -7.27
C GLU A 228 -30.69 6.14 -6.94
N PHE A 229 -29.87 5.20 -6.47
CA PHE A 229 -30.29 3.84 -6.15
C PHE A 229 -30.73 3.66 -4.69
N MET A 230 -30.79 4.72 -3.90
CA MET A 230 -31.20 4.67 -2.49
C MET A 230 -32.70 4.93 -2.31
N ILE A 231 -33.26 4.39 -1.22
CA ILE A 231 -34.64 4.70 -0.79
C ILE A 231 -34.59 6.04 -0.02
N ARG A 232 -35.14 7.12 -0.58
CA ARG A 232 -34.98 8.50 -0.06
C ARG A 232 -35.17 8.67 1.46
N PRO A 233 -36.23 8.11 2.11
CA PRO A 233 -36.38 8.21 3.57
C PRO A 233 -35.27 7.59 4.41
N THR A 234 -34.45 6.72 3.84
CA THR A 234 -33.35 6.01 4.54
C THR A 234 -32.01 6.73 4.45
N ILE A 235 -31.93 7.81 3.67
CA ILE A 235 -30.71 8.62 3.52
C ILE A 235 -30.51 9.43 4.79
N ILE A 236 -29.39 9.19 5.46
CA ILE A 236 -29.02 9.90 6.68
C ILE A 236 -28.22 11.15 6.29
N LYS A 237 -28.66 12.31 6.80
CA LYS A 237 -27.94 13.57 6.60
C LYS A 237 -26.57 13.49 7.28
N GLY A 238 -25.51 13.82 6.54
CA GLY A 238 -24.13 13.80 7.04
C GLY A 238 -23.48 12.41 6.98
N ASP A 239 -24.05 11.48 6.23
CA ASP A 239 -23.38 10.22 5.92
C ASP A 239 -22.12 10.46 5.07
N PRO A 240 -20.91 10.14 5.57
CA PRO A 240 -19.66 10.41 4.86
C PRO A 240 -19.52 9.56 3.58
N GLN A 241 -20.29 8.49 3.43
CA GLN A 241 -20.26 7.65 2.23
C GLN A 241 -21.10 8.23 1.08
N ILE A 242 -21.85 9.32 1.32
CA ILE A 242 -22.68 9.98 0.31
C ILE A 242 -22.08 11.36 -0.01
N GLY A 243 -21.78 11.60 -1.29
CA GLY A 243 -21.26 12.89 -1.77
C GLY A 243 -19.77 13.05 -1.51
N GLU A 244 -19.34 13.07 -0.24
CA GLU A 244 -17.91 13.17 0.12
C GLU A 244 -17.12 11.90 -0.19
N GLY A 245 -17.79 10.74 -0.10
CA GLY A 245 -17.25 9.42 -0.38
C GLY A 245 -16.10 9.01 0.53
N VAL A 246 -15.59 7.79 0.32
CA VAL A 246 -14.56 7.20 1.18
C VAL A 246 -13.44 6.61 0.34
N TRP A 247 -12.19 6.92 0.72
CA TRP A 247 -11.01 6.31 0.13
C TRP A 247 -10.75 4.94 0.74
N MET A 248 -10.37 3.97 -0.08
CA MET A 248 -9.91 2.66 0.39
C MET A 248 -9.04 1.99 -0.67
N ASP A 249 -8.39 0.89 -0.31
CA ASP A 249 -7.76 0.03 -1.30
C ASP A 249 -8.82 -0.78 -2.09
N GLN A 250 -8.54 -1.06 -3.37
CA GLN A 250 -9.39 -1.86 -4.26
C GLN A 250 -9.63 -3.31 -3.79
N ASN A 251 -8.85 -3.80 -2.83
CA ASN A 251 -9.01 -5.09 -2.16
C ASN A 251 -9.56 -4.96 -0.73
N SER A 252 -10.09 -3.79 -0.37
CA SER A 252 -10.77 -3.57 0.92
C SER A 252 -11.87 -4.60 1.16
N PRO A 253 -12.00 -5.15 2.39
CA PRO A 253 -13.06 -6.10 2.74
C PRO A 253 -14.44 -5.44 2.86
N LEU A 254 -14.55 -4.14 2.56
CA LEU A 254 -15.78 -3.35 2.71
C LEU A 254 -16.49 -3.10 1.38
N ILE A 255 -15.89 -3.48 0.25
CA ILE A 255 -16.42 -3.31 -1.10
C ILE A 255 -16.63 -4.65 -1.77
N PHE A 256 -17.74 -4.75 -2.48
CA PHE A 256 -18.20 -6.00 -3.06
C PHE A 256 -18.67 -5.80 -4.50
N PRO A 257 -18.58 -6.83 -5.36
CA PRO A 257 -19.13 -6.76 -6.70
C PRO A 257 -20.67 -6.69 -6.68
N ILE A 258 -21.27 -6.13 -7.73
CA ILE A 258 -22.73 -6.06 -7.89
C ILE A 258 -23.38 -7.44 -7.74
N GLY A 259 -24.45 -7.52 -6.96
CA GLY A 259 -25.19 -8.75 -6.67
C GLY A 259 -24.54 -9.63 -5.59
N TRP A 260 -23.44 -9.20 -4.98
CA TRP A 260 -22.80 -9.93 -3.89
C TRP A 260 -23.77 -10.18 -2.73
N ALA A 261 -24.47 -9.15 -2.26
CA ALA A 261 -25.36 -9.27 -1.11
C ALA A 261 -26.45 -10.33 -1.33
N ARG A 262 -27.08 -10.33 -2.51
CA ARG A 262 -28.08 -11.34 -2.88
C ARG A 262 -27.48 -12.74 -2.91
N ARG A 263 -26.26 -12.90 -3.43
CA ARG A 263 -25.57 -14.18 -3.55
C ARG A 263 -25.16 -14.75 -2.19
N VAL A 264 -24.64 -13.91 -1.29
CA VAL A 264 -24.17 -14.36 0.02
C VAL A 264 -25.24 -14.35 1.11
N GLY A 265 -26.41 -13.78 0.83
CA GLY A 265 -27.50 -13.62 1.79
C GLY A 265 -27.30 -12.45 2.76
N TYR A 266 -26.59 -11.40 2.33
CA TYR A 266 -26.44 -10.15 3.09
C TYR A 266 -27.56 -9.17 2.78
N MET A 267 -27.82 -8.23 3.69
CA MET A 267 -28.84 -7.21 3.45
C MET A 267 -28.34 -6.21 2.40
N LEU A 268 -29.21 -5.88 1.44
CA LEU A 268 -28.99 -4.85 0.44
C LEU A 268 -30.05 -3.76 0.62
N GLU A 269 -29.61 -2.53 0.85
CA GLU A 269 -30.49 -1.36 0.88
C GLU A 269 -30.42 -0.64 -0.47
N ALA A 270 -31.45 -0.82 -1.29
CA ALA A 270 -31.54 -0.19 -2.60
C ALA A 270 -32.99 0.00 -3.05
N ASN A 271 -33.22 0.86 -4.03
CA ASN A 271 -34.53 1.08 -4.63
C ASN A 271 -34.93 -0.08 -5.58
N ARG A 272 -36.18 -0.06 -6.05
CA ARG A 272 -36.72 -1.11 -6.94
C ARG A 272 -35.98 -1.22 -8.27
N ASP A 273 -35.43 -0.13 -8.79
CA ASP A 273 -34.78 -0.15 -10.09
C ASP A 273 -33.41 -0.82 -10.03
N TYR A 274 -32.68 -0.65 -8.93
CA TYR A 274 -31.45 -1.40 -8.68
C TYR A 274 -31.72 -2.90 -8.51
N PHE A 275 -32.81 -3.28 -7.81
CA PHE A 275 -33.20 -4.69 -7.72
C PHE A 275 -33.51 -5.31 -9.09
N LYS A 276 -34.23 -4.59 -9.97
CA LYS A 276 -34.44 -5.04 -11.37
C LYS A 276 -33.12 -5.16 -12.14
N HIS A 277 -32.17 -4.25 -11.89
CA HIS A 277 -30.85 -4.29 -12.52
C HIS A 277 -30.07 -5.55 -12.11
N ILE A 278 -30.00 -5.87 -10.81
CA ILE A 278 -29.36 -7.11 -10.32
C ILE A 278 -30.08 -8.34 -10.87
N GLU A 279 -31.42 -8.34 -10.97
CA GLU A 279 -32.16 -9.48 -11.55
C GLU A 279 -31.75 -9.75 -12.99
N LYS A 280 -31.57 -8.70 -13.81
CA LYS A 280 -31.05 -8.85 -15.18
C LYS A 280 -29.63 -9.42 -15.19
N ILE A 281 -28.75 -8.93 -14.32
CA ILE A 281 -27.37 -9.43 -14.20
C ILE A 281 -27.37 -10.91 -13.80
N SER A 282 -28.10 -11.26 -12.74
CA SER A 282 -28.19 -12.64 -12.26
C SER A 282 -28.76 -13.59 -13.33
N THR A 283 -29.76 -13.14 -14.09
CA THR A 283 -30.34 -13.90 -15.21
C THR A 283 -29.32 -14.09 -16.33
N ALA A 284 -28.56 -13.05 -16.69
CA ALA A 284 -27.52 -13.12 -17.71
C ALA A 284 -26.36 -14.05 -17.31
N TYR A 285 -25.96 -14.06 -16.03
CA TYR A 285 -24.96 -14.99 -15.49
C TYR A 285 -25.43 -16.45 -15.54
N MET A 286 -26.71 -16.72 -15.24
CA MET A 286 -27.27 -18.09 -15.29
C MET A 286 -27.40 -18.64 -16.73
N LEU A 287 -27.55 -17.76 -17.72
CA LEU A 287 -27.72 -18.13 -19.14
C LEU A 287 -26.40 -18.34 -19.91
N LYS A 288 -25.23 -18.13 -19.30
CA LYS A 288 -23.91 -18.38 -19.91
C LYS A 288 -22.97 -19.18 -19.01
N PRO A 289 -22.92 -20.51 -19.09
CA PRO A 289 -21.81 -21.26 -18.53
C PRO A 289 -20.75 -21.47 -19.63
N VAL A 290 -19.87 -20.50 -19.84
CA VAL A 290 -18.57 -20.76 -20.49
C VAL A 290 -17.49 -20.06 -19.67
N GLY A 291 -16.69 -20.87 -18.98
CA GLY A 291 -15.53 -20.42 -18.22
C GLY A 291 -15.80 -20.36 -16.72
N ASN A 292 -14.94 -21.04 -15.97
CA ASN A 292 -14.76 -20.80 -14.55
C ASN A 292 -14.59 -19.27 -14.33
N PRO A 293 -15.48 -18.57 -13.60
CA PRO A 293 -15.40 -17.12 -13.43
C PRO A 293 -14.22 -16.70 -12.55
N TYR A 294 -13.51 -17.68 -11.97
CA TYR A 294 -12.40 -17.46 -11.07
C TYR A 294 -11.06 -17.29 -11.82
N GLN A 295 -10.38 -16.15 -11.63
CA GLN A 295 -9.00 -15.90 -12.05
C GLN A 295 -8.03 -16.74 -11.20
N LYS A 296 -6.77 -16.91 -11.65
CA LYS A 296 -5.72 -17.69 -10.96
C LYS A 296 -5.42 -17.25 -9.50
N HIS A 297 -5.96 -16.12 -9.06
CA HIS A 297 -5.83 -15.54 -7.72
C HIS A 297 -7.13 -15.52 -6.92
N ASP A 298 -8.25 -15.94 -7.51
CA ASP A 298 -9.45 -16.17 -6.73
C ASP A 298 -9.17 -17.35 -5.81
N THR A 299 -9.36 -17.13 -4.52
CA THR A 299 -9.16 -18.12 -3.46
C THR A 299 -10.01 -19.33 -3.75
N LEU A 300 -9.39 -20.30 -4.44
CA LEU A 300 -9.86 -21.65 -4.56
C LEU A 300 -10.18 -22.12 -3.14
N LYS A 301 -11.38 -22.68 -2.98
CA LYS A 301 -11.77 -23.49 -1.83
C LYS A 301 -10.55 -24.31 -1.42
N ILE A 302 -9.93 -23.98 -0.28
CA ILE A 302 -8.85 -24.78 0.26
C ILE A 302 -9.50 -26.13 0.57
N LYS A 303 -9.29 -27.11 -0.31
CA LYS A 303 -9.60 -28.49 -0.01
C LYS A 303 -8.54 -28.96 0.98
N THR A 304 -8.83 -28.88 2.27
CA THR A 304 -8.12 -29.68 3.26
C THR A 304 -8.77 -31.05 3.30
N GLU A 305 -8.06 -32.03 2.74
CA GLU A 305 -8.34 -33.43 3.02
C GLU A 305 -7.91 -33.74 4.46
N LYS A 306 -8.84 -34.36 5.21
CA LYS A 306 -8.77 -34.87 6.60
C LYS A 306 -9.17 -33.89 7.71
N GLY A 307 -10.35 -34.16 8.28
CA GLY A 307 -10.85 -33.59 9.55
C GLY A 307 -11.63 -32.29 9.35
N GLU A 308 -12.95 -32.38 9.46
CA GLU A 308 -13.96 -31.34 9.25
C GLU A 308 -13.89 -30.18 10.26
N MET A 309 -12.81 -29.41 10.29
CA MET A 309 -12.82 -28.16 11.06
C MET A 309 -13.47 -27.07 10.22
N ILE A 310 -14.73 -26.77 10.53
CA ILE A 310 -15.57 -25.79 9.84
C ILE A 310 -15.84 -24.65 10.81
N TRP A 311 -15.90 -23.42 10.29
CA TRP A 311 -16.39 -22.29 11.06
C TRP A 311 -17.83 -22.54 11.50
N GLU A 312 -18.11 -22.39 12.80
CA GLU A 312 -19.45 -22.57 13.35
C GLU A 312 -20.00 -21.30 13.98
N LYS A 313 -21.32 -21.16 13.92
CA LYS A 313 -22.03 -20.11 14.64
C LYS A 313 -21.80 -20.29 16.15
N GLY A 314 -21.43 -19.20 16.82
CA GLY A 314 -21.16 -19.16 18.25
C GLY A 314 -19.68 -19.19 18.61
N MET A 315 -18.79 -19.58 17.68
CA MET A 315 -17.35 -19.57 17.90
C MET A 315 -16.85 -18.17 18.25
N LYS A 316 -15.96 -18.10 19.25
CA LYS A 316 -15.33 -16.88 19.76
C LYS A 316 -13.97 -16.63 19.13
N LEU A 317 -13.66 -15.38 18.89
CA LEU A 317 -12.42 -14.96 18.24
C LEU A 317 -12.07 -13.51 18.61
N GLU A 318 -10.88 -13.09 18.22
CA GLU A 318 -10.43 -11.71 18.25
C GLU A 318 -10.47 -11.12 16.84
N VAL A 319 -10.85 -9.85 16.72
CA VAL A 319 -10.95 -9.17 15.42
C VAL A 319 -10.32 -7.79 15.45
N LEU A 320 -9.49 -7.48 14.46
CA LEU A 320 -9.07 -6.11 14.19
C LEU A 320 -10.20 -5.42 13.41
N ASP A 321 -11.06 -4.71 14.14
CA ASP A 321 -12.29 -4.13 13.60
C ASP A 321 -11.99 -3.10 12.50
N PRO A 322 -12.50 -3.29 11.26
CA PRO A 322 -12.23 -2.37 10.16
C PRO A 322 -12.84 -0.96 10.35
N PHE A 323 -13.72 -0.80 11.33
CA PHE A 323 -14.26 0.49 11.76
C PHE A 323 -13.85 0.86 13.19
N GLY A 324 -12.86 0.16 13.74
CA GLY A 324 -12.30 0.43 15.05
C GLY A 324 -11.25 1.54 15.03
N THR A 325 -10.54 1.69 16.13
CA THR A 325 -9.40 2.61 16.28
C THR A 325 -8.08 2.04 15.73
N TRP A 326 -8.11 0.81 15.22
CA TRP A 326 -6.97 0.10 14.65
C TRP A 326 -5.77 -0.11 15.60
N ASN A 327 -5.91 0.13 16.91
CA ASN A 327 -4.81 -0.01 17.88
C ASN A 327 -5.04 -1.12 18.92
N GLU A 328 -6.21 -1.74 18.87
CA GLU A 328 -6.69 -2.81 19.76
C GLU A 328 -7.47 -3.87 18.96
N LEU A 329 -7.51 -5.10 19.48
CA LEU A 329 -8.38 -6.16 18.98
C LEU A 329 -9.70 -6.13 19.74
N ARG A 330 -10.77 -6.67 19.15
CA ARG A 330 -12.08 -6.76 19.78
C ARG A 330 -12.49 -8.21 20.01
N VAL A 331 -13.14 -8.45 21.14
CA VAL A 331 -13.85 -9.70 21.41
C VAL A 331 -15.04 -9.82 20.45
N ALA A 332 -15.09 -10.93 19.72
CA ALA A 332 -16.11 -11.14 18.71
C ALA A 332 -16.66 -12.57 18.73
N THR A 333 -17.78 -12.74 18.04
CA THR A 333 -18.49 -14.00 17.84
C THR A 333 -18.86 -14.17 16.38
N VAL A 334 -18.73 -15.39 15.86
CA VAL A 334 -19.34 -15.77 14.58
C VAL A 334 -20.85 -15.89 14.77
N THR A 335 -21.61 -14.91 14.29
CA THR A 335 -23.07 -14.85 14.48
C THR A 335 -23.85 -15.55 13.37
N ALA A 336 -23.25 -15.70 12.18
CA ALA A 336 -23.78 -16.50 11.08
C ALA A 336 -22.66 -16.94 10.12
N ILE A 337 -22.86 -18.10 9.51
CA ILE A 337 -22.08 -18.58 8.36
C ILE A 337 -22.86 -18.21 7.11
N MET A 338 -22.21 -17.57 6.15
CA MET A 338 -22.81 -17.10 4.90
C MET A 338 -22.22 -17.87 3.71
N ASN A 339 -22.79 -17.70 2.52
CA ASN A 339 -22.25 -18.36 1.35
C ASN A 339 -20.86 -17.81 0.99
N ASP A 340 -20.16 -18.54 0.11
CA ASP A 340 -18.86 -18.14 -0.46
C ASP A 340 -17.79 -17.82 0.59
N GLY A 341 -17.83 -18.50 1.74
CA GLY A 341 -16.81 -18.38 2.77
C GLY A 341 -16.90 -17.12 3.63
N PHE A 342 -17.99 -16.36 3.54
CA PHE A 342 -18.20 -15.20 4.40
C PHE A 342 -18.76 -15.58 5.77
N LEU A 343 -18.33 -14.84 6.79
CA LEU A 343 -18.76 -14.94 8.18
C LEU A 343 -19.38 -13.62 8.59
N LYS A 344 -20.54 -13.66 9.27
CA LYS A 344 -21.09 -12.48 9.95
C LYS A 344 -20.47 -12.41 11.34
N ILE A 345 -19.59 -11.46 11.56
CA ILE A 345 -18.89 -11.26 12.84
C ILE A 345 -19.63 -10.23 13.67
N GLY A 346 -20.14 -10.63 14.83
CA GLY A 346 -20.71 -9.72 15.83
C GLY A 346 -19.69 -9.40 16.92
N PHE A 347 -19.68 -8.16 17.39
CA PHE A 347 -18.82 -7.75 18.51
C PHE A 347 -19.56 -7.90 19.84
N ASP A 348 -18.95 -8.58 20.81
CA ASP A 348 -19.62 -8.92 22.06
C ASP A 348 -19.98 -7.64 22.86
N GLY A 349 -21.20 -7.60 23.38
CA GLY A 349 -21.74 -6.44 24.12
C GLY A 349 -22.17 -5.27 23.24
N GLU A 350 -22.10 -5.39 21.91
CA GLU A 350 -22.62 -4.40 20.97
C GLU A 350 -23.98 -4.81 20.39
N MET A 351 -24.66 -3.82 19.79
CA MET A 351 -25.85 -4.08 18.99
C MET A 351 -25.50 -4.79 17.68
N GLU A 352 -26.43 -5.63 17.19
CA GLU A 352 -26.21 -6.46 16.00
C GLU A 352 -25.83 -5.62 14.76
N HIS A 353 -26.33 -4.39 14.64
CA HIS A 353 -26.04 -3.51 13.51
C HIS A 353 -24.58 -3.06 13.39
N TYR A 354 -23.74 -3.36 14.38
CA TYR A 354 -22.29 -3.17 14.31
C TYR A 354 -21.53 -4.38 13.77
N SER A 355 -22.23 -5.48 13.44
CA SER A 355 -21.60 -6.68 12.86
C SER A 355 -20.99 -6.39 11.50
N VAL A 356 -19.93 -7.12 11.15
CA VAL A 356 -19.23 -6.95 9.86
C VAL A 356 -19.18 -8.28 9.09
N PRO A 357 -19.33 -8.26 7.76
CA PRO A 357 -19.13 -9.43 6.93
C PRO A 357 -17.64 -9.56 6.58
N LEU A 358 -16.99 -10.62 7.03
CA LEU A 358 -15.59 -10.90 6.71
C LEU A 358 -15.46 -12.29 6.09
N HIS A 359 -14.70 -12.41 5.01
CA HIS A 359 -14.33 -13.73 4.49
C HIS A 359 -13.47 -14.48 5.53
N TYR A 360 -13.58 -15.80 5.62
CA TYR A 360 -12.84 -16.57 6.62
C TYR A 360 -11.30 -16.49 6.45
N THR A 361 -10.82 -16.11 5.26
CA THR A 361 -9.40 -15.81 5.00
C THR A 361 -9.02 -14.35 5.27
N SER A 362 -9.90 -13.58 5.93
CA SER A 362 -9.60 -12.18 6.21
C SER A 362 -8.44 -12.07 7.19
N GLU A 363 -7.52 -11.16 6.88
CA GLU A 363 -6.38 -10.84 7.74
C GLU A 363 -6.80 -10.13 9.04
N LEU A 364 -8.09 -9.80 9.18
CA LEU A 364 -8.64 -9.15 10.37
C LEU A 364 -9.09 -10.15 11.44
N LEU A 365 -9.05 -11.45 11.17
CA LEU A 365 -9.48 -12.50 12.10
C LEU A 365 -8.28 -13.08 12.87
N PHE A 366 -8.43 -13.26 14.19
CA PHE A 366 -7.39 -13.76 15.09
C PHE A 366 -7.96 -14.78 16.10
N PRO A 367 -7.18 -15.80 16.47
CA PRO A 367 -7.61 -16.77 17.48
C PRO A 367 -7.75 -16.11 18.85
N VAL A 368 -8.58 -16.70 19.72
CA VAL A 368 -8.68 -16.30 21.12
C VAL A 368 -7.30 -16.33 21.79
N GLY A 369 -6.93 -15.25 22.46
CA GLY A 369 -5.66 -15.13 23.17
C GLY A 369 -4.52 -14.54 22.32
N TYR A 370 -4.74 -14.24 21.03
CA TYR A 370 -3.73 -13.62 20.17
C TYR A 370 -3.22 -12.30 20.76
N GLY A 371 -4.12 -11.41 21.20
CA GLY A 371 -3.75 -10.13 21.78
C GLY A 371 -2.94 -10.27 23.05
N ALA A 372 -3.32 -11.19 23.94
CA ALA A 372 -2.54 -11.49 25.15
C ALA A 372 -1.15 -12.04 24.81
N LYS A 373 -1.07 -13.00 23.88
CA LYS A 373 0.19 -13.64 23.42
C LYS A 373 1.18 -12.62 22.86
N TYR A 374 0.68 -11.65 22.09
CA TYR A 374 1.52 -10.70 21.37
C TYR A 374 1.51 -9.29 21.96
N GLY A 375 0.91 -9.04 23.12
CA GLY A 375 0.93 -7.72 23.76
C GLY A 375 0.09 -6.65 23.04
N ILE A 376 -1.03 -7.05 22.44
CA ILE A 376 -2.05 -6.15 21.90
C ILE A 376 -3.21 -6.07 22.90
N LEU A 377 -3.71 -4.85 23.13
CA LEU A 377 -4.90 -4.65 23.96
C LEU A 377 -6.11 -5.33 23.30
N VAL A 378 -6.86 -6.09 24.08
CA VAL A 378 -8.17 -6.60 23.68
C VAL A 378 -9.25 -5.73 24.34
N LYS A 379 -10.02 -5.04 23.52
CA LYS A 379 -11.13 -4.20 23.96
C LYS A 379 -12.17 -5.07 24.65
N LYS A 380 -12.45 -4.72 25.89
CA LYS A 380 -13.45 -5.38 26.71
C LYS A 380 -14.86 -5.22 26.12
N PRO A 381 -15.69 -6.28 26.09
CA PRO A 381 -17.11 -6.17 25.75
C PRO A 381 -17.84 -5.18 26.66
N LYS A 382 -18.75 -4.36 26.11
CA LYS A 382 -19.49 -3.33 26.89
C LYS A 382 -20.35 -3.91 28.03
N ASN A 383 -20.79 -5.16 27.88
CA ASN A 383 -21.60 -5.89 28.86
C ASN A 383 -20.76 -6.55 29.98
N VAL A 384 -19.43 -6.38 29.99
CA VAL A 384 -18.57 -6.89 31.05
C VAL A 384 -18.10 -5.72 31.91
N HIS A 385 -18.36 -5.76 33.22
CA HIS A 385 -18.12 -4.64 34.15
C HIS A 385 -16.95 -4.84 35.13
N ASP A 386 -16.34 -6.03 35.14
CA ASP A 386 -15.23 -6.36 36.05
C ASP A 386 -14.03 -5.38 35.95
N PRO A 387 -13.47 -4.89 37.06
CA PRO A 387 -12.33 -3.98 37.00
C PRO A 387 -11.09 -4.67 36.43
N GLY A 388 -10.28 -3.95 35.64
CA GLY A 388 -9.01 -4.44 35.09
C GLY A 388 -9.05 -4.78 33.58
N ILE A 389 -8.00 -5.49 33.14
CA ILE A 389 -7.80 -5.89 31.75
C ILE A 389 -8.68 -7.10 31.44
N PHE A 390 -9.24 -7.17 30.23
CA PHE A 390 -10.05 -8.30 29.78
C PHE A 390 -9.27 -9.62 29.81
N ASN A 391 -9.90 -10.68 30.30
CA ASN A 391 -9.32 -12.02 30.39
C ASN A 391 -10.26 -13.04 29.71
N TRP A 392 -9.75 -13.71 28.67
CA TRP A 392 -10.53 -14.68 27.89
C TRP A 392 -10.96 -15.90 28.70
N SER A 393 -10.10 -16.45 29.57
CA SER A 393 -10.43 -17.65 30.34
C SER A 393 -11.64 -17.42 31.24
N ILE A 394 -11.64 -16.30 31.98
CA ILE A 394 -12.77 -15.90 32.85
C ILE A 394 -14.02 -15.65 32.00
N TYR A 395 -13.88 -14.94 30.88
CA TYR A 395 -15.00 -14.61 30.03
C TYR A 395 -15.65 -15.86 29.43
N LEU A 396 -14.87 -16.76 28.83
CA LEU A 396 -15.36 -18.00 28.22
C LEU A 396 -16.05 -18.91 29.24
N GLU A 397 -15.50 -19.05 30.44
CA GLU A 397 -16.14 -19.80 31.53
C GLU A 397 -17.50 -19.21 31.88
N LYS A 398 -17.59 -17.88 32.04
CA LYS A 398 -18.82 -17.17 32.39
C LYS A 398 -19.93 -17.32 31.35
N ILE A 399 -19.58 -17.33 30.06
CA ILE A 399 -20.56 -17.42 28.96
C ILE A 399 -20.69 -18.83 28.37
N ASN A 400 -19.99 -19.82 28.92
CA ASN A 400 -19.83 -21.15 28.35
C ASN A 400 -19.46 -21.10 26.84
N GLY A 401 -18.52 -20.22 26.50
CA GLY A 401 -18.15 -19.89 25.12
C GLY A 401 -17.10 -20.85 24.56
N VAL A 402 -17.18 -21.14 23.26
CA VAL A 402 -16.22 -22.00 22.55
C VAL A 402 -15.29 -21.14 21.69
N PRO A 403 -13.97 -21.15 21.91
CA PRO A 403 -13.02 -20.47 21.03
C PRO A 403 -12.97 -21.13 19.66
N ALA A 404 -12.87 -20.34 18.60
CA ALA A 404 -12.55 -20.84 17.27
C ALA A 404 -11.16 -21.51 17.29
N PRO A 405 -11.00 -22.72 16.72
CA PRO A 405 -9.71 -23.41 16.61
C PRO A 405 -8.64 -22.56 15.90
N GLU A 406 -7.39 -22.62 16.35
CA GLU A 406 -6.27 -21.82 15.83
C GLU A 406 -5.98 -22.14 14.34
N GLU A 407 -6.27 -23.37 13.91
CA GLU A 407 -6.07 -23.86 12.54
C GLU A 407 -7.00 -23.21 11.51
N LEU A 408 -8.09 -22.56 11.96
CA LEU A 408 -8.98 -21.80 11.08
C LEU A 408 -8.39 -20.44 10.67
N PHE A 409 -7.33 -19.99 11.33
CA PHE A 409 -6.72 -18.69 11.12
C PHE A 409 -5.43 -18.80 10.29
N HIS A 410 -4.98 -17.68 9.73
CA HIS A 410 -3.73 -17.63 8.99
C HIS A 410 -2.53 -17.97 9.88
N THR A 411 -1.79 -18.99 9.47
CA THR A 411 -0.47 -19.29 10.01
C THR A 411 0.56 -18.34 9.40
N PHE A 412 1.58 -17.98 10.18
CA PHE A 412 2.69 -17.16 9.72
C PHE A 412 4.00 -17.64 10.34
N SER A 413 5.11 -17.36 9.67
CA SER A 413 6.46 -17.50 10.20
C SER A 413 7.04 -16.11 10.44
N ASP A 414 7.81 -15.93 11.50
CA ASP A 414 8.51 -14.65 11.79
C ASP A 414 9.42 -14.21 10.63
N ASP A 415 9.84 -15.13 9.76
CA ASP A 415 10.64 -14.83 8.57
C ASP A 415 9.95 -13.85 7.60
N VAL A 416 8.62 -13.78 7.61
CA VAL A 416 7.87 -12.82 6.78
C VAL A 416 8.15 -11.37 7.20
N LEU A 417 8.53 -11.16 8.46
CA LEU A 417 8.87 -9.84 9.03
C LEU A 417 10.35 -9.51 8.93
N LYS A 418 11.18 -10.37 8.33
CA LYS A 418 12.63 -10.18 8.30
C LYS A 418 13.06 -8.82 7.73
N ASN A 419 12.29 -8.27 6.79
CA ASN A 419 12.55 -6.99 6.13
C ASN A 419 11.78 -5.80 6.75
N PHE A 420 10.79 -6.08 7.58
CA PHE A 420 10.03 -5.10 8.32
C PHE A 420 10.75 -4.84 9.64
N LYS A 421 11.86 -4.10 9.64
CA LYS A 421 12.61 -3.84 10.88
C LYS A 421 11.95 -2.75 11.71
N VAL A 422 11.93 -2.92 13.03
CA VAL A 422 11.56 -1.83 13.94
C VAL A 422 12.50 -0.64 13.70
N GLY A 423 11.92 0.54 13.54
CA GLY A 423 12.63 1.77 13.14
C GLY A 423 12.67 2.02 11.64
N ALA A 424 12.33 1.05 10.79
CA ALA A 424 12.30 1.25 9.34
C ALA A 424 11.10 2.12 8.91
N SER A 425 11.36 3.05 8.00
CA SER A 425 10.37 3.96 7.45
C SER A 425 9.61 3.37 6.26
N LEU A 426 8.35 3.79 6.13
CA LEU A 426 7.43 3.46 5.05
C LEU A 426 6.38 4.57 4.91
N GLU A 427 5.45 4.44 3.96
CA GLU A 427 4.24 5.26 3.87
C GLU A 427 3.03 4.44 4.31
N ALA A 428 2.12 4.98 5.12
CA ALA A 428 0.95 4.24 5.61
C ALA A 428 -0.30 5.10 5.56
N THR A 429 -1.44 4.50 5.19
CA THR A 429 -2.75 5.15 5.32
C THR A 429 -3.08 5.37 6.80
N ASP A 430 -3.73 6.48 7.11
CA ASP A 430 -4.46 6.60 8.38
C ASP A 430 -5.80 5.88 8.23
N MET A 431 -5.98 4.75 8.92
CA MET A 431 -7.19 3.95 8.77
C MET A 431 -8.44 4.59 9.41
N CYS A 432 -8.26 5.63 10.23
CA CYS A 432 -9.37 6.44 10.75
C CYS A 432 -9.73 7.60 9.80
N GLU A 433 -8.76 8.09 9.02
CA GLU A 433 -8.92 9.15 8.01
C GLU A 433 -8.35 8.66 6.67
N SER A 434 -9.10 7.81 5.98
CA SER A 434 -8.59 6.98 4.87
C SER A 434 -8.13 7.74 3.62
N ASN A 435 -8.40 9.05 3.54
CA ASN A 435 -7.87 9.97 2.53
C ASN A 435 -6.41 10.38 2.80
N LEU A 436 -5.87 10.11 3.99
CA LEU A 436 -4.52 10.47 4.38
C LEU A 436 -3.57 9.28 4.21
N ILE A 437 -2.45 9.52 3.55
CA ILE A 437 -1.25 8.66 3.63
C ILE A 437 -0.16 9.50 4.28
N CYS A 438 0.55 8.92 5.24
CA CYS A 438 1.50 9.62 6.09
C CYS A 438 2.88 8.94 6.05
N PRO A 439 3.98 9.70 6.18
CA PRO A 439 5.28 9.17 6.55
C PRO A 439 5.17 8.44 7.88
N ALA A 440 5.61 7.19 7.93
CA ALA A 440 5.40 6.34 9.07
C ALA A 440 6.63 5.45 9.34
N THR A 441 6.66 4.84 10.52
CA THR A 441 7.75 3.99 10.99
C THR A 441 7.20 2.79 11.73
N ILE A 442 7.84 1.64 11.58
CA ILE A 442 7.50 0.43 12.32
C ILE A 442 7.98 0.60 13.76
N SER A 443 7.06 0.65 14.71
CA SER A 443 7.37 0.86 16.13
C SER A 443 7.59 -0.44 16.90
N SER A 444 6.88 -1.51 16.55
CA SER A 444 6.94 -2.82 17.22
C SER A 444 6.23 -3.90 16.41
N HIS A 445 6.54 -5.16 16.70
CA HIS A 445 5.86 -6.34 16.13
C HIS A 445 4.98 -7.01 17.19
N HIS A 446 3.86 -7.56 16.74
CA HIS A 446 2.85 -8.22 17.54
C HIS A 446 2.32 -9.46 16.81
N GLY A 447 3.19 -10.44 16.61
CA GLY A 447 2.97 -11.57 15.70
C GLY A 447 2.99 -11.07 14.25
N ARG A 448 2.03 -11.47 13.40
CA ARG A 448 1.92 -10.98 12.01
C ARG A 448 1.50 -9.50 11.89
N LEU A 449 1.01 -8.91 12.98
CA LEU A 449 0.67 -7.50 13.05
C LEU A 449 1.90 -6.65 13.39
N MET A 450 2.02 -5.51 12.73
CA MET A 450 3.02 -4.49 13.03
C MET A 450 2.31 -3.25 13.55
N ARG A 451 2.86 -2.64 14.59
CA ARG A 451 2.39 -1.33 15.05
C ARG A 451 3.17 -0.25 14.33
N ILE A 452 2.46 0.61 13.61
CA ILE A 452 3.01 1.70 12.82
C ILE A 452 2.74 3.02 13.55
N SER A 453 3.79 3.82 13.71
CA SER A 453 3.72 5.19 14.24
C SER A 453 3.84 6.22 13.12
N TYR A 454 3.04 7.27 13.18
CA TYR A 454 3.07 8.36 12.22
C TYR A 454 4.02 9.47 12.67
N GLU A 455 4.87 9.95 11.77
CA GLU A 455 5.92 10.92 12.12
C GLU A 455 5.32 12.23 12.68
N GLY A 456 5.80 12.65 13.85
CA GLY A 456 5.35 13.87 14.54
C GLY A 456 4.09 13.72 15.40
N TRP A 457 3.41 12.56 15.34
CA TRP A 457 2.22 12.27 16.13
C TRP A 457 2.54 11.47 17.40
N GLY A 458 1.68 11.55 18.41
CA GLY A 458 1.81 10.78 19.64
C GLY A 458 1.47 9.30 19.46
N ASN A 459 1.97 8.45 20.35
CA ASN A 459 1.76 7.00 20.28
C ASN A 459 0.28 6.56 20.34
N ASN A 460 -0.62 7.44 20.80
CA ASN A 460 -2.06 7.22 20.81
C ASN A 460 -2.67 7.13 19.41
N TYR A 461 -1.97 7.62 18.39
CA TYR A 461 -2.36 7.51 16.98
C TYR A 461 -1.75 6.29 16.28
N ASN A 462 -0.91 5.50 16.96
CA ASN A 462 -0.30 4.33 16.34
C ASN A 462 -1.36 3.29 16.00
N GLN A 463 -1.28 2.70 14.80
CA GLN A 463 -2.24 1.73 14.29
C GLN A 463 -1.53 0.40 13.99
N LEU A 464 -2.30 -0.68 14.02
CA LEU A 464 -1.88 -2.06 13.74
C LEU A 464 -2.21 -2.40 12.29
N PHE A 465 -1.25 -2.99 11.61
CA PHE A 465 -1.39 -3.45 10.23
C PHE A 465 -0.87 -4.88 10.12
N ASP A 466 -1.57 -5.74 9.37
CA ASP A 466 -0.93 -6.97 8.90
C ASP A 466 0.24 -6.63 7.98
N TYR A 467 1.28 -7.47 7.97
CA TYR A 467 2.40 -7.30 7.06
C TYR A 467 2.01 -7.38 5.57
N ARG A 468 0.86 -7.97 5.24
CA ARG A 468 0.28 -8.01 3.89
C ARG A 468 -0.75 -6.92 3.64
N SER A 469 -1.00 -6.04 4.61
CA SER A 469 -2.00 -4.99 4.48
C SER A 469 -1.78 -4.18 3.20
N PRO A 470 -2.83 -3.93 2.39
CA PRO A 470 -2.72 -3.09 1.21
C PRO A 470 -2.63 -1.59 1.55
N ASN A 471 -2.67 -1.23 2.84
CA ASN A 471 -2.66 0.14 3.33
C ASN A 471 -1.29 0.59 3.86
N ILE A 472 -0.26 -0.21 3.62
CA ILE A 472 1.15 0.14 3.84
C ILE A 472 1.88 0.11 2.50
N PHE A 473 2.75 1.09 2.29
CA PHE A 473 3.38 1.33 1.00
C PHE A 473 4.88 1.57 1.14
N PRO A 474 5.68 1.16 0.14
CA PRO A 474 7.10 1.51 0.12
C PRO A 474 7.30 3.02 0.06
N LEU A 475 8.42 3.50 0.60
CA LEU A 475 8.85 4.89 0.43
C LEU A 475 8.87 5.27 -1.05
N GLY A 476 8.18 6.35 -1.40
CA GLY A 476 8.08 6.84 -2.77
C GLY A 476 6.85 6.34 -3.54
N TRP A 477 5.89 5.68 -2.87
CA TRP A 477 4.65 5.24 -3.51
C TRP A 477 3.74 6.43 -3.86
N CYS A 478 3.53 7.37 -2.92
CA CYS A 478 2.70 8.56 -3.17
C CYS A 478 3.23 9.40 -4.33
N GLU A 479 4.54 9.66 -4.38
CA GLU A 479 5.17 10.41 -5.47
C GLU A 479 5.19 9.66 -6.80
N MET A 480 5.07 8.33 -6.80
CA MET A 480 5.02 7.50 -8.00
C MET A 480 3.61 7.53 -8.61
N HIS A 481 2.58 7.35 -7.79
CA HIS A 481 1.18 7.34 -8.24
C HIS A 481 0.55 8.73 -8.34
N GLY A 482 1.16 9.76 -7.77
CA GLY A 482 0.53 11.09 -7.68
C GLY A 482 -0.53 11.16 -6.60
N TYR A 483 -0.32 10.46 -5.48
CA TYR A 483 -1.13 10.61 -4.27
C TYR A 483 -0.47 11.62 -3.32
N ARG A 484 -1.27 12.28 -2.47
CA ARG A 484 -0.74 13.22 -1.49
C ARG A 484 -0.17 12.51 -0.27
N LEU A 485 1.11 12.72 -0.01
CA LEU A 485 1.76 12.34 1.24
C LEU A 485 1.60 13.49 2.24
N SER A 486 0.97 13.22 3.37
CA SER A 486 0.76 14.20 4.44
C SER A 486 2.09 14.65 5.05
N SER A 487 2.15 15.89 5.50
CA SER A 487 3.31 16.37 6.25
C SER A 487 3.29 15.83 7.68
N PRO A 488 4.45 15.47 8.26
CA PRO A 488 4.55 15.15 9.68
C PRO A 488 3.97 16.28 10.53
N ALA A 489 3.37 15.96 11.67
CA ALA A 489 2.94 16.99 12.60
C ALA A 489 4.16 17.74 13.13
N MET A 490 4.13 19.09 13.05
CA MET A 490 5.18 19.88 13.67
C MET A 490 5.14 19.63 15.17
N ALA A 491 6.24 19.16 15.75
CA ALA A 491 6.40 19.18 17.21
C ALA A 491 6.11 20.61 17.67
N LYS A 492 5.02 20.81 18.43
CA LYS A 492 4.73 22.10 19.06
C LYS A 492 6.00 22.48 19.81
N LYS A 493 6.75 23.46 19.30
CA LYS A 493 7.87 24.04 20.04
C LYS A 493 7.30 24.40 21.40
N ARG A 494 7.78 23.74 22.46
CA ARG A 494 7.47 24.15 23.83
C ARG A 494 7.87 25.62 23.89
N ARG A 495 6.88 26.51 23.93
CA ARG A 495 7.12 27.91 24.27
C ARG A 495 7.75 27.86 25.66
N ARG A 496 9.04 28.20 25.71
CA ARG A 496 9.76 28.37 26.97
C ARG A 496 9.16 29.55 27.71
#